data_AF-A0A1X3FUE7-F1
#
_entry.id   AF-A0A1X3FUE7-F1
#
_cell.length_a   1.000
_cell.length_b   1.000
_cell.length_c   1.000
_cell.angle_alpha   90.00
_cell.angle_beta   90.00
_cell.angle_gamma   90.00
#
_symmetry.space_group_name_H-M   'P 1'
#
loop_
_entity.id
_entity.type
_entity.pdbx_description
1 polymer ?
#
loop_
_entity_poly.entity_id
_entity_poly.type
_entity_poly.pdbx_seq_one_letter_code
_entity_poly.pdbx_strand_id
1 'polypeptide(L)'
;MVRPVQLRELRRAIAAIIAALVAISSAGAASAQQPRQEIRQACTADMRALCSGIMPGGGRVKQCMIEHFDQLSDGCKSALKQAQASKP
;
A
#
# COMPACT_ATOMS: atom_id res chain seq x y z
N MET A 1 -10.84 -0.13 -56.66
CA MET A 1 -9.57 -0.82 -56.32
C MET A 1 -8.96 -0.18 -55.08
N VAL A 2 -9.45 -0.52 -53.89
CA VAL A 2 -8.85 -0.04 -52.62
C VAL A 2 -7.64 -0.94 -52.34
N ARG A 3 -6.44 -0.36 -52.37
CA ARG A 3 -5.18 -1.13 -52.34
C ARG A 3 -5.09 -1.97 -51.05
N PRO A 4 -4.78 -3.28 -51.10
CA PRO A 4 -4.58 -4.11 -49.91
C PRO A 4 -3.49 -3.57 -48.96
N VAL A 5 -2.62 -2.71 -49.49
CA VAL A 5 -1.62 -1.93 -48.76
C VAL A 5 -2.28 -0.95 -47.78
N GLN A 6 -3.34 -0.23 -48.16
CA GLN A 6 -4.05 0.71 -47.27
C GLN A 6 -4.69 0.01 -46.06
N LEU A 7 -5.22 -1.20 -46.24
CA LEU A 7 -5.80 -1.98 -45.15
C LEU A 7 -4.72 -2.52 -44.19
N ARG A 8 -3.52 -2.83 -44.70
CA ARG A 8 -2.36 -3.22 -43.87
C ARG A 8 -1.80 -2.04 -43.08
N GLU A 9 -1.68 -0.88 -43.70
CA GLU A 9 -1.21 0.35 -43.05
C GLU A 9 -2.23 0.86 -41.99
N LEU A 10 -3.53 0.81 -42.29
CA LEU A 10 -4.59 1.15 -41.33
C LEU A 10 -4.61 0.19 -40.13
N ARG A 11 -4.44 -1.12 -40.35
CA ARG A 11 -4.34 -2.11 -39.27
C ARG A 11 -3.09 -1.91 -38.40
N ARG A 12 -1.96 -1.54 -39.00
CA ARG A 12 -0.72 -1.20 -38.28
C ARG A 12 -0.89 0.04 -37.42
N ALA A 13 -1.51 1.10 -37.96
CA ALA A 13 -1.80 2.33 -37.23
C ALA A 13 -2.71 2.07 -36.02
N ILE A 14 -3.79 1.29 -36.22
CA ILE A 14 -4.72 0.92 -35.13
C ILE A 14 -4.00 0.09 -34.04
N ALA A 15 -3.17 -0.87 -34.42
CA ALA A 15 -2.41 -1.68 -33.46
C ALA A 15 -1.40 -0.84 -32.65
N ALA A 16 -0.74 0.13 -33.29
CA ALA A 16 0.20 1.04 -32.62
C ALA A 16 -0.51 1.98 -31.63
N ILE A 17 -1.70 2.48 -31.98
CA ILE A 17 -2.52 3.33 -31.10
C ILE A 17 -2.99 2.54 -29.88
N ILE A 18 -3.45 1.30 -30.06
CA ILE A 18 -3.88 0.43 -28.95
C ILE A 18 -2.71 0.13 -28.00
N ALA A 19 -1.52 -0.18 -28.53
CA ALA A 19 -0.32 -0.41 -27.71
C ALA A 19 0.09 0.83 -26.91
N ALA A 20 -0.02 2.02 -27.50
CA ALA A 20 0.26 3.28 -26.82
C ALA A 20 -0.74 3.58 -25.70
N LEU A 21 -2.03 3.25 -25.88
CA LEU A 21 -3.06 3.43 -24.85
C LEU A 21 -2.88 2.48 -23.65
N VAL A 22 -2.40 1.26 -23.87
CA VAL A 22 -2.17 0.27 -22.80
C VAL A 22 -0.97 0.64 -21.91
N ALA A 23 0.03 1.35 -22.44
CA ALA A 23 1.24 1.71 -21.70
C ALA A 23 1.04 2.81 -20.63
N ILE A 24 -0.10 3.50 -20.62
CA ILE A 24 -0.38 4.62 -19.72
C ILE A 24 -0.91 4.15 -18.35
N SER A 25 -1.34 2.89 -18.24
CA SER A 25 -2.09 2.39 -17.08
C SER A 25 -1.26 1.79 -15.94
N SER A 26 0.07 1.70 -16.05
CA SER A 26 0.91 0.98 -15.07
C SER A 26 1.67 1.86 -14.07
N ALA A 27 1.42 3.17 -14.00
CA ALA A 27 2.14 4.07 -13.10
C ALA A 27 1.51 4.24 -11.70
N GLY A 28 0.66 3.31 -11.24
CA GLY A 28 -0.21 3.56 -10.08
C GLY A 28 -0.42 2.39 -9.12
N ALA A 29 0.64 1.77 -8.59
CA ALA A 29 0.54 0.94 -7.38
C ALA A 29 1.93 0.63 -6.79
N ALA A 30 2.53 1.54 -6.02
CA ALA A 30 3.76 1.20 -5.29
C ALA A 30 3.89 1.74 -3.85
N SER A 31 3.13 2.75 -3.40
CA SER A 31 3.52 3.47 -2.16
C SER A 31 2.63 3.29 -0.92
N ALA A 32 1.55 2.51 -0.96
CA ALA A 32 0.64 2.41 0.20
C ALA A 32 0.97 1.30 1.22
N GLN A 33 1.82 0.32 0.87
CA GLN A 33 2.03 -0.87 1.72
C GLN A 33 3.21 -0.73 2.71
N GLN A 34 4.20 0.11 2.41
CA GLN A 34 5.45 0.18 3.18
C GLN A 34 5.27 0.60 4.66
N PRO A 35 4.48 1.64 5.00
CA PRO A 35 4.41 2.11 6.39
C PRO A 35 3.80 1.07 7.34
N ARG A 36 2.85 0.25 6.86
CA ARG A 36 2.16 -0.74 7.71
C ARG A 36 3.06 -1.87 8.17
N GLN A 37 4.04 -2.26 7.36
CA GLN A 37 4.92 -3.36 7.70
C GLN A 37 5.93 -2.94 8.77
N GLU A 38 6.50 -1.75 8.65
CA GLU A 38 7.44 -1.20 9.63
C GLU A 38 6.80 -1.05 11.01
N ILE A 39 5.57 -0.52 11.07
CA ILE A 39 4.82 -0.40 12.33
C ILE A 39 4.60 -1.78 12.96
N ARG A 40 4.18 -2.78 12.16
CA ARG A 40 3.98 -4.14 12.67
C ARG A 40 5.26 -4.71 13.25
N GLN A 41 6.38 -4.57 12.54
CA GLN A 41 7.67 -5.09 12.99
C GLN A 41 8.11 -4.43 14.29
N ALA A 42 8.08 -3.09 14.35
CA ALA A 42 8.46 -2.33 15.54
C ALA A 42 7.61 -2.68 16.78
N CYS A 43 6.33 -3.02 16.57
CA CYS A 43 5.36 -3.19 17.64
C CYS A 43 4.99 -4.64 17.95
N THR A 44 5.55 -5.63 17.24
CA THR A 44 5.14 -7.04 17.41
C THR A 44 5.44 -7.56 18.81
N ALA A 45 6.60 -7.21 19.40
CA ALA A 45 6.97 -7.64 20.74
C ALA A 45 6.03 -7.02 21.79
N ASP A 46 5.83 -5.71 21.72
CA ASP A 46 4.95 -4.97 22.62
C ASP A 46 3.49 -5.44 22.52
N MET A 47 3.00 -5.69 21.30
CA MET A 47 1.67 -6.24 21.05
C MET A 47 1.50 -7.62 21.71
N ARG A 48 2.52 -8.50 21.67
CA ARG A 48 2.45 -9.81 22.32
C ARG A 48 2.53 -9.71 23.84
N ALA A 49 3.30 -8.76 24.37
CA ALA A 49 3.46 -8.56 25.81
C ALA A 49 2.23 -7.91 26.44
N LEU A 50 1.63 -6.91 25.78
CA LEU A 50 0.61 -6.05 26.35
C LEU A 50 -0.80 -6.31 25.79
N CYS A 51 -0.92 -6.83 24.56
CA CYS A 51 -2.19 -6.93 23.82
C CYS A 51 -2.49 -8.34 23.29
N SER A 52 -1.90 -9.41 23.84
CA SER A 52 -2.03 -10.79 23.33
C SER A 52 -3.47 -11.35 23.32
N GLY A 53 -4.36 -10.81 24.17
CA GLY A 53 -5.78 -11.19 24.22
C GLY A 53 -6.69 -10.42 23.26
N ILE A 54 -6.16 -9.44 22.50
CA ILE A 54 -6.98 -8.59 21.66
C ILE A 54 -7.26 -9.26 20.32
N MET A 55 -8.54 -9.49 20.04
CA MET A 55 -8.96 -10.04 18.76
C MET A 55 -8.58 -9.08 17.61
N PRO A 56 -7.84 -9.53 16.59
CA PRO A 56 -7.41 -8.69 15.49
C PRO A 56 -8.60 -8.15 14.69
N GLY A 57 -8.43 -6.97 14.09
CA GLY A 57 -9.48 -6.28 13.31
C GLY A 57 -10.09 -5.07 14.01
N GLY A 58 -10.78 -4.23 13.24
CA GLY A 58 -11.51 -3.06 13.76
C GLY A 58 -10.66 -2.00 14.48
N GLY A 59 -9.33 -2.06 14.39
CA GLY A 59 -8.44 -1.14 15.12
C GLY A 59 -8.27 -1.44 16.61
N ARG A 60 -8.83 -2.55 17.15
CA ARG A 60 -8.75 -2.88 18.58
C ARG A 60 -7.32 -3.01 19.10
N VAL A 61 -6.45 -3.66 18.31
CA VAL A 61 -5.03 -3.81 18.66
C VAL A 61 -4.35 -2.44 18.77
N LYS A 62 -4.68 -1.52 17.84
CA LYS A 62 -4.17 -0.15 17.89
C LYS A 62 -4.66 0.58 19.15
N GLN A 63 -5.91 0.39 19.54
CA GLN A 63 -6.46 1.00 20.75
C GLN A 63 -5.75 0.50 22.01
N CYS A 64 -5.59 -0.82 22.17
CA CYS A 64 -4.82 -1.39 23.29
C CYS A 64 -3.40 -0.80 23.37
N MET A 65 -2.74 -0.65 22.23
CA MET A 65 -1.42 -0.03 22.19
C MET A 65 -1.41 1.46 22.56
N ILE A 66 -2.47 2.20 22.25
CA ILE A 66 -2.61 3.60 22.67
C ILE A 66 -2.86 3.68 24.19
N GLU A 67 -3.67 2.78 24.75
CA GLU A 67 -3.94 2.70 26.18
C GLU A 67 -2.67 2.35 26.99
N HIS A 68 -1.81 1.51 26.41
CA HIS A 68 -0.52 1.13 26.99
C HIS A 68 0.67 1.92 26.43
N PHE A 69 0.44 3.10 25.84
CA PHE A 69 1.47 3.80 25.06
C PHE A 69 2.77 4.03 25.83
N ASP A 70 2.70 4.36 27.12
CA ASP A 70 3.87 4.62 27.95
C ASP A 70 4.72 3.36 28.22
N GLN A 71 4.10 2.18 28.17
CA GLN A 71 4.73 0.87 28.38
C GLN A 71 5.32 0.28 27.09
N LEU A 72 5.03 0.88 25.92
CA LEU A 72 5.61 0.46 24.66
C LEU A 72 7.10 0.77 24.58
N SER A 73 7.83 -0.02 23.80
CA SER A 73 9.20 0.28 23.39
C SER A 73 9.29 1.60 22.62
N ASP A 74 10.44 2.28 22.68
CA ASP A 74 10.66 3.54 21.96
C ASP A 74 10.51 3.38 20.44
N GLY A 75 10.91 2.23 19.90
CA GLY A 75 10.73 1.87 18.49
C GLY A 75 9.26 1.83 18.11
N CYS A 76 8.42 1.18 18.91
CA CYS A 76 6.99 1.13 18.65
C CYS A 76 6.29 2.49 18.83
N LYS A 77 6.67 3.27 19.86
CA LYS A 77 6.18 4.65 20.07
C LYS A 77 6.45 5.52 18.85
N SER A 78 7.68 5.46 18.32
CA SER A 78 8.09 6.22 17.14
C SER A 78 7.28 5.80 15.90
N ALA A 79 7.13 4.49 15.67
CA ALA A 79 6.38 3.97 14.54
C ALA A 79 4.89 4.38 14.60
N LEU A 80 4.26 4.34 15.77
CA LEU A 80 2.88 4.79 15.95
C LEU A 80 2.70 6.30 15.71
N LYS A 81 3.65 7.13 16.14
CA LYS A 81 3.64 8.58 15.86
C LYS A 81 3.75 8.87 14.37
N GLN A 82 4.67 8.19 13.68
CA GLN A 82 4.83 8.30 12.23
C GLN A 82 3.55 7.87 11.50
N ALA A 83 2.92 6.78 11.93
CA ALA A 83 1.66 6.29 11.38
C ALA A 83 0.51 7.30 11.49
N GLN A 84 0.47 8.09 12.56
CA GLN A 84 -0.51 9.16 12.75
C GLN A 84 -0.23 10.35 11.83
N ALA A 85 1.04 10.70 11.65
CA ALA A 85 1.45 11.79 10.77
C ALA A 85 1.23 11.48 9.28
N SER A 86 1.24 10.19 8.90
CA SER A 86 0.99 9.75 7.52
C SER A 86 -0.49 9.53 7.17
N LYS A 87 -1.42 9.78 8.10
CA LYS A 87 -2.86 9.70 7.82
C LYS A 87 -3.29 11.00 7.12
N PRO A 88 -3.68 10.97 5.83
CA PRO A 88 -4.23 12.15 5.16
C PRO A 88 -5.59 12.55 5.77
#